data_AF-A0AAQ4DZ67-F1
#
_entry.id   AF-A0AAQ4DZ67-F1
#
_cell.length_a   1.000
_cell.length_b   1.000
_cell.length_c   1.000
_cell.angle_alpha   90.00
_cell.angle_beta   90.00
_cell.angle_gamma   90.00
#
_symmetry.space_group_name_H-M   'P 1'
#
loop_
_entity.id
_entity.type
_entity.pdbx_description
1 polymer ?
#
loop_
_entity_poly.entity_id
_entity_poly.type
_entity_poly.pdbx_seq_one_letter_code
_entity_poly.pdbx_strand_id
1 'polypeptide(L)'
;MLRHLQGRQSFEAGPYQRQTLAETCLYAESAASGIRASAQLQPEAFCVGSYLQLRLRGKVSLYLSQYAEEYHLELPAGCVRNVSSKPWFELCGIVNVRCRETGYRARMKFMAKPPVPGSQKHCVHTDVYNPVSERPFVRLRGRWTDSVTATWASGVGTQLLLALPSSLGGRTQGTD
;
A
#
# COMPACT_ATOMS: atom_id res chain seq x y z
N MET A 1 -0.35 -12.06 -21.13
CA MET A 1 -1.67 -11.88 -21.81
C MET A 1 -2.65 -11.34 -20.77
N LEU A 2 -2.90 -10.03 -20.74
CA LEU A 2 -3.81 -9.40 -19.78
C LEU A 2 -5.26 -9.54 -20.32
N ARG A 3 -6.15 -10.28 -19.64
CA ARG A 3 -7.58 -10.28 -19.97
C ARG A 3 -8.29 -9.24 -19.09
N HIS A 4 -8.76 -8.18 -19.71
CA HIS A 4 -9.57 -7.14 -19.07
C HIS A 4 -11.03 -7.62 -18.99
N LEU A 5 -11.48 -8.06 -17.82
CA LEU A 5 -12.89 -8.35 -17.55
C LEU A 5 -13.52 -7.09 -16.96
N GLN A 6 -14.46 -6.48 -17.67
CA GLN A 6 -15.05 -5.19 -17.30
C GLN A 6 -16.30 -5.43 -16.44
N GLY A 7 -16.17 -5.19 -15.12
CA GLY A 7 -17.28 -5.29 -14.17
C GLY A 7 -18.30 -4.16 -14.30
N ARG A 8 -19.57 -4.48 -14.00
CA ARG A 8 -20.74 -3.59 -14.09
C ARG A 8 -20.66 -2.46 -13.06
N GLN A 9 -20.84 -1.21 -13.50
CA GLN A 9 -20.91 -0.03 -12.62
C GLN A 9 -22.31 0.07 -11.98
N SER A 10 -22.39 0.36 -10.68
CA SER A 10 -23.65 0.54 -9.97
C SER A 10 -23.57 1.75 -9.04
N PHE A 11 -24.62 2.57 -9.04
CA PHE A 11 -24.79 3.72 -8.14
C PHE A 11 -25.86 3.38 -7.10
N GLU A 12 -25.56 3.62 -5.82
CA GLU A 12 -26.55 3.56 -4.74
C GLU A 12 -26.71 4.96 -4.14
N ALA A 13 -27.96 5.42 -4.00
CA ALA A 13 -28.27 6.72 -3.43
C ALA A 13 -28.30 6.64 -1.89
N GLY A 14 -27.42 7.39 -1.23
CA GLY A 14 -27.37 7.61 0.22
C GLY A 14 -26.69 8.97 0.50
N PRO A 15 -26.54 9.39 1.78
CA PRO A 15 -25.94 10.68 2.13
C PRO A 15 -24.47 10.84 1.68
N TYR A 16 -23.85 9.74 1.27
CA TYR A 16 -22.55 9.70 0.60
C TYR A 16 -22.75 9.14 -0.81
N GLN A 17 -22.36 9.90 -1.84
CA GLN A 17 -22.27 9.34 -3.18
C GLN A 17 -21.12 8.33 -3.22
N ARG A 18 -21.48 7.04 -3.28
CA ARG A 18 -20.57 5.92 -3.46
C ARG A 18 -20.57 5.52 -4.93
N GLN A 19 -19.38 5.44 -5.52
CA GLN A 19 -19.19 4.91 -6.85
C GLN A 19 -18.27 3.69 -6.78
N THR A 20 -18.82 2.52 -7.10
CA THR A 20 -18.03 1.31 -7.30
C THR A 20 -17.44 1.34 -8.70
N LEU A 21 -16.11 1.24 -8.80
CA LEU A 21 -15.39 1.21 -10.06
C LEU A 21 -15.25 -0.22 -10.58
N ALA A 22 -14.83 -0.35 -11.84
CA ALA A 22 -14.65 -1.65 -12.48
C ALA A 22 -13.68 -2.53 -11.68
N GLU A 23 -14.04 -3.80 -11.49
CA GLU A 23 -13.15 -4.79 -10.93
C GLU A 23 -11.94 -5.00 -11.85
N THR A 24 -10.75 -5.09 -11.26
CA THR A 24 -9.49 -5.29 -11.97
C THR A 24 -8.74 -6.45 -11.36
N CYS A 25 -8.31 -7.40 -12.19
CA CYS A 25 -7.44 -8.50 -11.79
C CYS A 25 -6.06 -8.33 -12.43
N LEU A 26 -5.01 -8.57 -11.66
CA LEU A 26 -3.61 -8.42 -12.08
C LEU A 26 -2.82 -9.67 -11.68
N TYR A 27 -1.86 -10.03 -12.53
CA TYR A 27 -0.86 -11.05 -12.26
C TYR A 27 0.49 -10.56 -12.80
N ALA A 28 1.53 -10.71 -11.99
CA ALA A 28 2.90 -10.40 -12.36
C ALA A 28 3.84 -11.44 -11.76
N GLU A 29 4.86 -11.85 -12.50
CA GLU A 29 5.88 -12.77 -12.00
C GLU A 29 7.26 -12.44 -12.55
N SER A 30 8.27 -12.87 -11.81
CA SER A 30 9.67 -12.85 -12.22
C SER A 30 10.25 -14.22 -11.89
N ALA A 31 10.51 -15.02 -12.93
CA ALA A 31 11.11 -16.34 -12.78
C ALA A 31 12.52 -16.25 -12.18
N ALA A 32 13.31 -15.24 -12.56
CA ALA A 32 14.68 -15.05 -12.09
C ALA A 32 14.77 -14.81 -10.58
N SER A 33 13.81 -14.09 -10.00
CA SER A 33 13.74 -13.86 -8.54
C SER A 33 12.79 -14.80 -7.82
N GLY A 34 12.06 -15.67 -8.54
CA GLY A 34 11.06 -16.57 -7.97
C GLY A 34 9.88 -15.85 -7.30
N ILE A 35 9.58 -14.61 -7.68
CA ILE A 35 8.51 -13.79 -7.11
C ILE A 35 7.27 -13.85 -8.00
N ARG A 36 6.11 -14.15 -7.42
CA ARG A 36 4.81 -14.12 -8.11
C ARG A 36 3.83 -13.27 -7.31
N ALA A 37 3.09 -12.39 -7.97
CA ALA A 37 2.10 -11.53 -7.35
C ALA A 37 0.78 -11.61 -8.11
N SER A 38 -0.32 -11.67 -7.37
CA SER A 38 -1.66 -11.57 -7.93
C SER A 38 -2.50 -10.60 -7.10
N ALA A 39 -3.41 -9.89 -7.77
CA ALA A 39 -4.32 -8.97 -7.11
C ALA A 39 -5.69 -9.01 -7.79
N GLN A 40 -6.75 -8.99 -7.00
CA GLN A 40 -8.10 -8.62 -7.42
C GLN A 40 -8.45 -7.35 -6.68
N LEU A 41 -8.86 -6.32 -7.40
CA LEU A 41 -9.10 -4.97 -6.91
C LEU A 41 -10.49 -4.52 -7.31
N GLN A 42 -11.25 -4.03 -6.35
CA GLN A 42 -12.51 -3.34 -6.56
C GLN A 42 -12.42 -2.00 -5.83
N PRO A 43 -12.02 -0.93 -6.54
CA PRO A 43 -11.98 0.40 -5.97
C PRO A 43 -13.39 0.95 -5.75
N GLU A 44 -13.57 1.61 -4.61
CA GLU A 44 -14.78 2.33 -4.24
C GLU A 44 -14.41 3.77 -3.93
N ALA A 45 -15.04 4.72 -4.61
CA ALA A 45 -14.88 6.14 -4.36
C ALA A 45 -16.08 6.68 -3.57
N PHE A 46 -15.81 7.54 -2.60
CA PHE A 46 -16.81 8.21 -1.77
C PHE A 46 -16.54 9.70 -1.78
N CYS A 47 -17.55 10.50 -2.13
CA CYS A 47 -17.48 11.94 -1.93
C CYS A 47 -17.85 12.27 -0.47
N VAL A 48 -16.91 12.83 0.29
CA VAL A 48 -17.07 13.17 1.71
C VAL A 48 -16.81 14.65 1.90
N GLY A 49 -17.86 15.47 1.75
CA GLY A 49 -17.74 16.93 1.83
C GLY A 49 -16.77 17.48 0.78
N SER A 50 -15.61 17.99 1.22
CA SER A 50 -14.60 18.63 0.36
C SER A 50 -13.47 17.71 -0.12
N TYR A 51 -13.54 16.41 0.17
CA TYR A 51 -12.53 15.44 -0.25
C TYR A 51 -13.14 14.16 -0.82
N LEU A 52 -12.34 13.45 -1.61
CA LEU A 52 -12.69 12.12 -2.11
C LEU A 52 -11.95 11.07 -1.29
N GLN A 53 -12.68 10.07 -0.81
CA GLN A 53 -12.10 8.90 -0.17
C GLN A 53 -12.12 7.73 -1.16
N LEU A 54 -11.02 7.00 -1.22
CA LEU A 54 -10.84 5.79 -2.01
C LEU A 54 -10.65 4.61 -1.06
N ARG A 55 -11.46 3.57 -1.22
CA ARG A 55 -11.28 2.29 -0.56
C ARG A 55 -10.98 1.24 -1.62
N LEU A 56 -9.93 0.46 -1.41
CA LEU A 56 -9.61 -0.66 -2.27
C LEU A 56 -10.09 -1.94 -1.59
N ARG A 57 -11.14 -2.57 -2.12
CA ARG A 57 -11.53 -3.92 -1.72
C ARG A 57 -10.83 -4.94 -2.59
N GLY A 58 -10.61 -6.13 -2.04
CA GLY A 58 -10.11 -7.26 -2.79
C GLY A 58 -9.00 -8.01 -2.06
N LYS A 59 -8.24 -8.79 -2.83
CA LYS A 59 -7.22 -9.71 -2.31
C LYS A 59 -5.93 -9.48 -3.07
N VAL A 60 -4.82 -9.45 -2.34
CA VAL A 60 -3.49 -9.41 -2.92
C VAL A 60 -2.68 -10.54 -2.29
N SER A 61 -2.08 -11.38 -3.15
CA SER A 61 -1.18 -12.45 -2.74
C SER A 61 0.19 -12.24 -3.39
N LEU A 62 1.25 -12.39 -2.59
CA LEU A 62 2.63 -12.41 -3.03
C LEU A 62 3.24 -13.76 -2.62
N TYR A 63 3.75 -14.51 -3.59
CA TYR A 63 4.40 -15.79 -3.36
C TYR A 63 5.91 -15.67 -3.62
N LEU A 64 6.70 -16.14 -2.65
CA LEU A 64 8.15 -16.20 -2.71
C LEU A 64 8.61 -17.65 -2.83
N SER A 65 9.04 -18.05 -4.03
CA SER A 65 9.34 -19.46 -4.34
C SER A 65 10.52 -20.01 -3.57
N GLN A 66 11.52 -19.18 -3.27
CA GLN A 66 12.70 -19.56 -2.48
C GLN A 66 12.34 -20.06 -1.08
N TYR A 67 11.28 -19.51 -0.48
CA TYR A 67 10.86 -19.83 0.88
C TYR A 67 9.61 -20.72 0.92
N ALA A 68 9.01 -20.99 -0.25
CA ALA A 68 7.70 -21.62 -0.38
C ALA A 68 6.60 -20.91 0.45
N GLU A 69 6.65 -19.58 0.53
CA GLU A 69 5.75 -18.77 1.35
C GLU A 69 4.77 -17.94 0.51
N GLU A 70 3.54 -17.82 0.99
CA GLU A 70 2.49 -16.95 0.46
C GLU A 70 2.12 -15.87 1.48
N TYR A 71 2.21 -14.62 1.05
CA TYR A 71 1.88 -13.44 1.81
C TYR A 71 0.55 -12.88 1.32
N HIS A 72 -0.41 -12.71 2.22
CA HIS A 72 -1.65 -11.98 1.95
C HIS A 72 -1.50 -10.53 2.40
N LEU A 73 -1.85 -9.59 1.52
CA LEU A 73 -1.74 -8.16 1.75
C LEU A 73 -3.11 -7.50 1.67
N GLU A 74 -3.42 -6.70 2.68
CA GLU A 74 -4.50 -5.71 2.61
C GLU A 74 -3.99 -4.45 1.91
N LEU A 75 -4.89 -3.74 1.23
CA LEU A 75 -4.56 -2.50 0.54
C LEU A 75 -4.99 -1.28 1.34
N PRO A 76 -4.15 -0.23 1.36
CA PRO A 76 -4.48 0.96 2.10
C PRO A 76 -5.65 1.69 1.43
N ALA A 77 -6.45 2.36 2.25
CA ALA A 77 -7.34 3.38 1.74
C ALA A 77 -6.51 4.59 1.32
N GLY A 78 -7.11 5.45 0.50
CA GLY A 78 -6.53 6.73 0.15
C GLY A 78 -7.55 7.84 0.27
N CYS A 79 -7.08 9.07 0.35
CA CYS A 79 -7.92 10.24 0.18
C CYS A 79 -7.24 11.27 -0.72
N VAL A 80 -8.05 11.90 -1.57
CA VAL A 80 -7.67 13.05 -2.39
C VAL A 80 -8.23 14.28 -1.70
N ARG A 81 -7.35 15.13 -1.19
CA ARG A 81 -7.73 16.39 -0.53
C ARG A 81 -7.56 17.57 -1.48
N ASN A 82 -8.12 18.73 -1.08
CA ASN A 82 -8.01 20.00 -1.80
C ASN A 82 -8.50 19.90 -3.25
N VAL A 83 -9.63 19.22 -3.46
CA VAL A 83 -10.19 18.95 -4.80
C VAL A 83 -10.51 20.25 -5.55
N SER A 84 -10.88 21.32 -4.83
CA SER A 84 -11.17 22.64 -5.40
C SER A 84 -9.93 23.49 -5.72
N SER A 85 -8.71 23.03 -5.41
CA SER A 85 -7.46 23.75 -5.72
C SER A 85 -6.41 22.80 -6.29
N LYS A 86 -5.22 22.70 -5.68
CA LYS A 86 -4.20 21.71 -6.07
C LYS A 86 -4.48 20.40 -5.32
N PRO A 87 -5.08 19.38 -5.97
CA PRO A 87 -5.38 18.13 -5.30
C PRO A 87 -4.08 17.42 -4.92
N TRP A 88 -4.12 16.70 -3.81
CA TRP A 88 -3.02 15.81 -3.43
C TRP A 88 -3.56 14.54 -2.79
N PHE A 89 -2.85 13.44 -3.04
CA PHE A 89 -3.21 12.10 -2.57
C PHE A 89 -2.45 11.73 -1.29
N GLU A 90 -3.15 11.08 -0.37
CA GLU A 90 -2.54 10.46 0.81
C GLU A 90 -3.10 9.06 1.04
N LEU A 91 -2.21 8.15 1.45
CA LEU A 91 -2.62 6.86 1.99
C LEU A 91 -3.09 7.04 3.44
N CYS A 92 -4.11 6.28 3.82
CA CYS A 92 -4.67 6.29 5.16
C CYS A 92 -5.19 4.91 5.58
N GLY A 93 -5.38 4.75 6.89
CA GLY A 93 -5.92 3.53 7.46
C GLY A 93 -4.85 2.52 7.88
N ILE A 94 -5.31 1.32 8.22
CA ILE A 94 -4.46 0.23 8.67
C ILE A 94 -4.56 -0.88 7.63
N VAL A 95 -3.41 -1.46 7.31
CA VAL A 95 -3.31 -2.67 6.48
C VAL A 95 -2.49 -3.72 7.21
N ASN A 96 -2.84 -4.97 6.95
CA ASN A 96 -2.11 -6.11 7.44
C ASN A 96 -1.44 -6.85 6.30
N VAL A 97 -0.23 -7.33 6.56
CA VAL A 97 0.51 -8.29 5.74
C VAL A 97 0.70 -9.53 6.59
N ARG A 98 0.39 -10.73 6.06
CA ARG A 98 0.50 -11.99 6.80
C ARG A 98 1.09 -13.06 5.91
N CYS A 99 2.12 -13.75 6.39
CA CYS A 99 2.59 -15.00 5.79
C CYS A 99 1.68 -16.14 6.27
N ARG A 100 1.11 -16.92 5.35
CA ARG A 100 0.21 -18.03 5.68
C ARG A 100 0.95 -19.18 6.34
N GLU A 101 2.14 -19.48 5.86
CA GLU A 101 2.92 -20.66 6.23
C GLU A 101 3.61 -20.48 7.59
N THR A 102 4.20 -19.31 7.82
CA THR A 102 4.96 -19.07 9.06
C THR A 102 4.16 -18.34 10.12
N GLY A 103 3.09 -17.63 9.77
CA GLY A 103 2.29 -16.84 10.73
C GLY A 103 2.91 -15.50 11.12
N TYR A 104 4.04 -15.12 10.53
CA TYR A 104 4.58 -13.77 10.66
C TYR A 104 3.59 -12.76 10.10
N ARG A 105 3.46 -11.62 10.79
CA ARG A 105 2.53 -10.56 10.38
C ARG A 105 3.10 -9.18 10.59
N ALA A 106 2.73 -8.24 9.73
CA ALA A 106 3.00 -6.82 9.89
C ALA A 106 1.69 -6.05 9.88
N ARG A 107 1.55 -5.09 10.79
CA ARG A 107 0.44 -4.14 10.86
C ARG A 107 0.96 -2.76 10.53
N MET A 108 0.60 -2.24 9.37
CA MET A 108 1.04 -0.94 8.86
C MET A 108 -0.10 0.07 8.98
N LYS A 109 0.16 1.22 9.61
CA LYS A 109 -0.78 2.33 9.76
C LYS A 109 -0.29 3.52 8.94
N PHE A 110 -1.01 3.85 7.88
CA PHE A 110 -0.84 5.06 7.11
C PHE A 110 -1.62 6.19 7.78
N MET A 111 -0.93 7.29 8.11
CA MET A 111 -1.52 8.42 8.81
C MET A 111 -1.85 9.52 7.83
N ALA A 112 -3.13 9.86 7.73
CA ALA A 112 -3.57 11.07 7.05
C ALA A 112 -3.00 12.30 7.76
N LYS A 113 -2.65 13.33 6.99
CA LYS A 113 -2.10 14.56 7.52
C LYS A 113 -3.12 15.27 8.43
N PRO A 114 -2.79 15.55 9.71
CA PRO A 114 -3.61 16.38 10.57
C PRO A 114 -3.82 17.78 9.99
N PRO A 115 -4.97 18.44 10.24
CA PRO A 115 -5.23 19.81 9.79
C PRO A 115 -4.50 20.86 10.66
N VAL A 116 -3.26 20.58 11.06
CA VAL A 116 -2.44 21.43 11.95
C VAL A 116 -1.21 21.93 11.18
N PRO A 117 -0.85 23.23 11.25
CA PRO A 117 0.38 23.76 10.65
C PRO A 117 1.62 22.97 11.08
N GLY A 118 2.56 22.76 10.16
CA GLY A 118 3.80 22.01 10.43
C GLY A 118 3.66 20.48 10.47
N SER A 119 2.45 19.92 10.40
CA SER A 119 2.28 18.46 10.35
C SER A 119 2.86 17.83 9.08
N GLN A 120 3.47 16.66 9.26
CA GLN A 120 4.13 15.91 8.19
C GLN A 120 3.11 15.10 7.36
N LYS A 121 3.40 14.96 6.06
CA LYS A 121 2.65 14.12 5.13
C LYS A 121 3.29 12.73 5.03
N HIS A 122 2.52 11.77 4.52
CA HIS A 122 3.01 10.44 4.13
C HIS A 122 3.60 9.62 5.28
N CYS A 123 3.17 9.89 6.51
CA CYS A 123 3.68 9.19 7.67
C CYS A 123 3.13 7.75 7.73
N VAL A 124 3.99 6.79 8.05
CA VAL A 124 3.66 5.37 8.20
C VAL A 124 4.28 4.80 9.47
N HIS A 125 3.49 4.05 10.23
CA HIS A 125 3.93 3.28 11.39
C HIS A 125 3.66 1.80 11.14
N THR A 126 4.69 0.95 11.20
CA THR A 126 4.54 -0.49 11.04
C THR A 126 5.04 -1.22 12.26
N ASP A 127 4.28 -2.19 12.73
CA ASP A 127 4.70 -3.12 13.77
C ASP A 127 4.74 -4.53 13.18
N VAL A 128 5.85 -5.24 13.36
CA VAL A 128 6.08 -6.59 12.82
C VAL A 128 6.13 -7.58 13.98
N TYR A 129 5.38 -8.66 13.85
CA TYR A 129 5.15 -9.65 14.89
C TYR A 129 5.58 -11.02 14.41
N ASN A 130 6.16 -11.78 15.33
CA ASN A 130 6.37 -13.20 15.14
C ASN A 130 5.06 -13.96 15.46
N PRO A 131 4.99 -15.27 15.17
CA PRO A 131 3.75 -16.04 15.30
C PRO A 131 3.30 -16.26 16.75
N VAL A 132 4.23 -16.16 17.70
CA VAL A 132 4.03 -16.57 19.10
C VAL A 132 3.70 -15.38 20.00
N SER A 133 4.19 -14.18 19.66
CA SER A 133 4.15 -13.00 20.52
C SER A 133 3.24 -11.91 19.95
N GLU A 134 2.44 -11.30 20.82
CA GLU A 134 1.71 -10.06 20.54
C GLU A 134 2.57 -8.81 20.70
N ARG A 135 3.82 -8.95 21.17
CA ARG A 135 4.79 -7.85 21.19
C ARG A 135 5.55 -7.83 19.86
N PRO A 136 5.59 -6.67 19.16
CA PRO A 136 6.33 -6.58 17.91
C PRO A 136 7.83 -6.69 18.15
N PHE A 137 8.51 -7.44 17.30
CA PHE A 137 9.98 -7.59 17.36
C PHE A 137 10.71 -6.54 16.51
N VAL A 138 9.99 -5.87 15.60
CA VAL A 138 10.45 -4.69 14.85
C VAL A 138 9.35 -3.65 14.79
N ARG A 139 9.73 -2.39 14.95
CA ARG A 139 8.87 -1.24 14.68
C ARG A 139 9.50 -0.37 13.61
N LEU A 140 8.76 -0.05 12.55
CA LEU A 140 9.17 0.89 11.51
C LEU A 140 8.38 2.18 11.66
N ARG A 141 9.06 3.32 11.57
CA ARG A 141 8.47 4.65 11.69
C ARG A 141 9.11 5.59 10.67
N GLY A 142 8.32 6.33 9.91
CA GLY A 142 8.85 7.33 8.98
C GLY A 142 7.87 7.72 7.89
N ARG A 143 8.39 8.03 6.71
CA ARG A 143 7.63 8.45 5.53
C ARG A 143 7.72 7.40 4.43
N TRP A 144 6.58 6.94 3.92
CA TRP A 144 6.55 5.91 2.87
C TRP A 144 7.09 6.40 1.52
N THR A 145 7.19 7.72 1.34
CA THR A 145 7.78 8.38 0.16
C THR A 145 9.29 8.63 0.25
N ASP A 146 9.90 8.46 1.43
CA ASP A 146 11.29 8.91 1.66
C ASP A 146 12.11 7.83 2.37
N SER A 147 11.87 7.67 3.68
CA SER A 147 12.65 6.80 4.55
C SER A 147 11.84 6.34 5.74
N VAL A 148 12.10 5.12 6.19
CA VAL A 148 11.56 4.56 7.44
C VAL A 148 12.70 4.07 8.32
N THR A 149 12.64 4.36 9.61
CA THR A 149 13.59 3.84 10.59
C THR A 149 13.00 2.59 11.22
N ALA A 150 13.71 1.48 11.12
CA ALA A 150 13.42 0.23 11.79
C ALA A 150 14.12 0.19 13.16
N THR A 151 13.39 -0.13 14.21
CA THR A 151 13.91 -0.34 15.56
C THR A 151 13.59 -1.77 15.97
N TRP A 152 14.64 -2.56 16.18
CA TRP A 152 14.56 -3.95 16.61
C TRP A 152 14.34 -4.05 18.11
N ALA A 153 13.79 -5.16 18.60
CA ALA A 153 13.61 -5.40 20.03
C ALA A 153 14.93 -5.37 20.83
N SER A 154 16.07 -5.61 20.19
CA SER A 154 17.42 -5.45 20.75
C SER A 154 17.82 -3.99 21.00
N GLY A 155 17.03 -3.02 20.54
CA GLY A 155 17.34 -1.58 20.64
C GLY A 155 18.13 -1.02 19.45
N VAL A 156 18.59 -1.87 18.53
CA VAL A 156 19.31 -1.42 17.32
C VAL A 156 18.35 -0.69 16.37
N GLY A 157 18.74 0.51 15.94
CA GLY A 157 18.04 1.30 14.94
C GLY A 157 18.73 1.24 13.58
N THR A 158 17.99 1.00 12.51
CA THR A 158 18.49 1.01 11.13
C THR A 158 17.57 1.86 10.27
N GLN A 159 18.12 2.85 9.57
CA GLN A 159 17.35 3.64 8.61
C GLN A 159 17.28 2.91 7.26
N LEU A 160 16.09 2.80 6.70
CA LEU A 160 15.81 2.21 5.40
C LEU A 160 15.38 3.34 4.45
N LEU A 161 16.15 3.57 3.40
CA LEU A 161 15.76 4.45 2.29
C LEU A 161 14.79 3.68 1.39
N LEU A 162 13.64 4.29 1.07
CA LEU A 162 12.58 3.64 0.29
C LEU A 162 12.59 4.07 -1.19
N ALA A 163 13.53 4.92 -1.60
CA ALA A 163 13.65 5.35 -2.99
C ALA A 163 13.86 4.14 -3.91
N LEU A 164 13.05 4.05 -4.97
CA LEU A 164 13.36 3.16 -6.09
C LEU A 164 14.73 3.58 -6.63
N PRO A 165 15.64 2.64 -6.93
CA PRO A 165 16.90 2.99 -7.56
C PRO A 165 16.60 3.78 -8.85
N SER A 166 17.25 4.93 -9.01
CA SER A 166 17.08 5.85 -10.14
C SER A 166 17.44 5.23 -11.50
N SER A 167 17.79 3.95 -11.56
CA SER A 167 18.32 3.25 -12.72
C SER A 167 17.28 2.82 -13.76
N LEU A 168 16.00 3.20 -13.62
CA LEU A 168 15.01 3.10 -14.71
C LEU A 168 14.96 4.35 -15.62
N GLY A 169 15.83 5.34 -15.38
CA GLY A 169 16.09 6.42 -16.34
C GLY A 169 16.93 5.93 -17.49
N GLY A 170 16.29 5.52 -18.59
CA GLY A 170 16.96 5.19 -19.84
C GLY A 170 17.88 6.34 -20.28
N ARG A 171 19.15 5.99 -20.53
CA ARG A 171 20.08 6.82 -21.29
C ARG A 171 19.47 7.08 -22.67
N THR A 172 18.92 8.26 -22.91
CA THR A 172 18.94 8.81 -24.26
C THR A 172 20.35 9.33 -24.51
N GLN A 173 21.23 8.43 -24.97
CA GLN A 173 22.40 8.85 -25.74
C GLN A 173 21.85 9.30 -27.09
N GLY A 174 21.77 10.62 -27.29
CA GLY A 174 21.73 11.19 -28.62
C GLY A 174 23.15 11.24 -29.14
N THR A 175 23.45 10.37 -30.10
CA THR A 175 24.55 10.53 -31.05
C THR A 175 24.01 11.27 -32.26
N ASP A 176 24.78 12.29 -32.66
CA ASP A 176 24.81 13.06 -33.92
C ASP A 176 23.66 14.01 -34.25
#